data_AF-A0A845Z9G7-F1
#
_entry.id   AF-A0A845Z9G7-F1
#
_cell.length_a   1.000
_cell.length_b   1.000
_cell.length_c   1.000
_cell.angle_alpha   90.00
_cell.angle_beta   90.00
_cell.angle_gamma   90.00
#
_symmetry.space_group_name_H-M   'P 1'
#
loop_
_entity.id
_entity.type
_entity.pdbx_description
1 polymer ?
#
loop_
_entity_poly.entity_id
_entity_poly.type
_entity_poly.pdbx_seq_one_letter_code
_entity_poly.pdbx_strand_id
1 'polypeptide(L)'
;MAVDVDAVIARYDRLSANRVHWESQWRELAEYVLPRRADFGERRPQGERRPPRGFDSTAAWANEQLASALHGLLTGPAAPWFQLRAQDAEADADPLMREWLDAAGKRMVAVFNSPASNFQSQIHEV
;
A
#
# COMPACT_ATOMS: atom_id res chain seq x y z
N MET A 1 -19.85 -19.04 11.26
CA MET A 1 -18.76 -19.21 12.23
C MET A 1 -18.74 -17.95 13.08
N ALA A 2 -19.13 -18.03 14.36
CA ALA A 2 -19.13 -16.85 15.23
C ALA A 2 -17.67 -16.43 15.48
N VAL A 3 -17.34 -15.18 15.18
CA VAL A 3 -16.02 -14.63 15.48
C VAL A 3 -15.96 -14.39 16.98
N ASP A 4 -14.99 -15.00 17.66
CA ASP A 4 -14.69 -14.71 19.06
C ASP A 4 -14.05 -13.31 19.15
N VAL A 5 -14.86 -12.35 19.59
CA VAL A 5 -14.46 -10.94 19.68
C VAL A 5 -13.33 -10.76 20.70
N ASP A 6 -13.37 -11.49 21.82
CA ASP A 6 -12.37 -11.37 22.88
C ASP A 6 -11.02 -11.89 22.41
N ALA A 7 -11.01 -13.00 21.66
CA ALA A 7 -9.79 -13.51 21.04
C ALA A 7 -9.19 -12.53 20.02
N VAL A 8 -10.03 -11.82 19.26
CA VAL A 8 -9.58 -10.80 18.30
C VAL A 8 -8.98 -9.60 19.02
N ILE A 9 -9.62 -9.12 20.09
CA ILE A 9 -9.12 -8.00 20.90
C ILE A 9 -7.80 -8.37 21.56
N ALA A 10 -7.71 -9.53 22.22
CA ALA A 10 -6.47 -9.99 22.84
C ALA A 10 -5.32 -10.13 21.83
N ARG A 11 -5.62 -10.59 20.60
CA ARG A 11 -4.62 -10.64 19.52
C ARG A 11 -4.19 -9.24 19.09
N TYR A 12 -5.13 -8.29 18.96
CA TYR A 12 -4.84 -6.91 18.61
C TYR A 12 -3.93 -6.26 19.66
N ASP A 13 -4.26 -6.36 20.95
CA ASP A 13 -3.49 -5.74 22.03
C ASP A 13 -2.05 -6.26 22.06
N ARG A 14 -1.89 -7.59 21.91
CA ARG A 14 -0.57 -8.22 21.83
C ARG A 14 0.25 -7.70 20.63
N LEU A 15 -0.36 -7.60 19.45
CA LEU A 15 0.32 -7.10 18.24
C LEU A 15 0.61 -5.60 18.34
N SER A 16 -0.29 -4.83 18.94
CA SER A 16 -0.12 -3.41 19.17
C SER A 16 1.06 -3.15 20.11
N ALA A 17 1.16 -3.91 21.21
CA ALA A 17 2.30 -3.82 22.13
C ALA A 17 3.65 -4.05 21.42
N ASN A 18 3.72 -5.04 20.52
CA ASN A 18 4.92 -5.30 19.73
C ASN A 18 5.25 -4.16 18.74
N ARG A 19 4.23 -3.47 18.21
CA ARG A 19 4.39 -2.38 17.24
C ARG A 19 4.98 -1.11 17.86
N VAL A 20 4.74 -0.86 19.16
CA VAL A 20 5.19 0.36 19.87
C VAL A 20 6.69 0.63 19.68
N HIS A 21 7.53 -0.43 19.63
CA HIS A 21 8.98 -0.29 19.42
C HIS A 21 9.35 0.35 18.08
N TRP A 22 8.51 0.19 17.06
CA TRP A 22 8.73 0.75 15.72
C TRP A 22 8.08 2.11 15.53
N GLU A 23 6.98 2.38 16.25
CA GLU A 23 6.22 3.63 16.13
C GLU A 23 7.08 4.86 16.46
N SER A 24 8.01 4.77 17.42
CA SER A 24 8.92 5.86 17.75
C SER A 24 9.87 6.18 16.59
N GLN A 25 10.46 5.16 15.97
CA GLN A 25 11.36 5.31 14.83
C GLN A 25 10.62 5.83 13.60
N TRP A 26 9.42 5.32 13.33
CA TRP A 26 8.60 5.80 12.21
C TRP A 26 8.17 7.25 12.40
N ARG A 27 7.85 7.65 13.63
CA ARG A 27 7.54 9.05 13.96
C ARG A 27 8.73 9.95 13.68
N GLU A 28 9.91 9.58 14.18
CA GLU A 28 11.13 10.34 13.95
C GLU A 28 11.39 10.53 12.45
N LEU A 29 11.36 9.45 11.66
CA LEU A 29 11.52 9.53 10.20
C LEU A 29 10.46 10.43 9.55
N ALA A 30 9.20 10.29 9.93
CA ALA A 30 8.11 11.07 9.35
C ALA A 30 8.21 12.57 9.66
N GLU A 31 8.76 12.97 10.80
CA GLU A 31 8.99 14.40 11.11
C GLU A 31 10.00 15.07 10.17
N TYR A 32 10.88 14.29 9.53
CA TYR A 32 11.84 14.76 8.52
C TYR A 32 11.36 14.56 7.09
N VAL A 33 10.73 13.42 6.78
CA VAL A 33 10.42 12.99 5.41
C VAL A 33 8.98 13.31 5.01
N LEU A 34 8.01 13.11 5.90
CA LEU A 34 6.59 13.31 5.62
C LEU A 34 5.85 13.96 6.81
N PRO A 35 6.14 15.25 7.13
CA PRO A 35 5.67 15.88 8.37
C PRO A 35 4.14 15.95 8.48
N ARG A 36 3.43 15.91 7.34
CA ARG A 36 1.97 15.89 7.29
C ARG A 36 1.36 14.59 7.83
N ARG A 37 2.12 13.49 7.87
CA ARG A 37 1.67 12.17 8.36
C ARG A 37 2.45 11.67 9.58
N ALA A 38 3.18 12.54 10.26
CA ALA A 38 4.01 12.17 11.40
C ALA A 38 3.24 11.86 12.72
N ASP A 39 1.92 11.69 12.67
CA ASP A 39 1.05 11.51 13.85
C ASP A 39 0.99 10.04 14.33
N PHE A 40 2.08 9.28 14.22
CA PHE A 40 2.11 7.89 14.66
C PHE A 40 1.97 7.80 16.19
N GLY A 41 0.84 7.28 16.68
CA GLY A 41 0.65 6.99 18.11
C GLY A 41 0.45 8.22 19.02
N GLU A 42 0.32 9.43 18.46
CA GLU A 42 0.02 10.66 19.20
C GLU A 42 -1.30 11.28 18.73
N ARG A 43 -2.16 11.65 19.69
CA ARG A 43 -3.31 12.51 19.40
C ARG A 43 -2.91 13.96 19.64
N ARG A 44 -2.81 14.72 18.56
CA ARG A 44 -2.52 16.16 18.63
C ARG A 44 -3.81 16.99 18.63
N PRO A 45 -3.84 18.12 19.35
CA PRO A 45 -4.96 19.07 19.27
C PRO A 45 -5.23 19.52 17.84
N GLN A 46 -6.50 19.72 17.51
CA GLN A 46 -6.91 20.24 16.21
C GLN A 46 -6.34 21.66 16.01
N GLY A 47 -5.70 21.90 14.86
CA GLY A 47 -5.14 23.21 14.53
C GLY A 47 -3.72 23.48 15.05
N GLU A 48 -3.08 22.50 15.71
CA GLU A 48 -1.68 22.65 16.11
C GLU A 48 -0.77 22.81 14.88
N ARG A 49 0.10 23.83 14.94
CA ARG A 49 1.06 24.12 13.86
C ARG A 49 2.11 23.00 13.78
N ARG A 50 2.41 22.54 12.56
CA ARG A 50 3.42 21.52 12.28
C ARG A 50 4.66 22.14 11.62
N PRO A 51 5.65 22.61 12.38
CA PRO A 51 6.91 23.04 11.79
C PRO A 51 7.66 21.81 11.26
N PRO A 52 8.15 21.84 10.00
CA PRO A 52 9.03 20.77 9.51
C PRO A 52 10.32 20.76 10.34
N ARG A 53 10.82 19.56 10.70
CA ARG A 53 12.13 19.41 11.36
C ARG A 53 13.29 19.37 10.37
N GLY A 54 13.02 19.14 9.10
CA GLY A 54 14.01 19.13 8.03
C GLY A 54 14.67 20.50 7.81
N PHE A 55 15.95 20.50 7.47
CA PHE A 55 16.70 21.69 7.08
C PHE A 55 16.27 22.21 5.70
N ASP A 56 16.04 21.29 4.75
CA ASP A 56 15.60 21.56 3.39
C ASP A 56 14.53 20.54 2.94
N SER A 57 14.15 20.60 1.66
CA SER A 57 13.15 19.71 1.06
C SER A 57 13.71 18.42 0.46
N THR A 58 15.01 18.15 0.57
CA THR A 58 15.68 17.02 -0.11
C THR A 58 15.03 15.68 0.25
N ALA A 59 14.79 15.45 1.54
CA ALA A 59 14.22 14.20 2.03
C ALA A 59 12.77 13.97 1.55
N ALA A 60 11.92 15.00 1.66
CA ALA A 60 10.54 14.92 1.19
C ALA A 60 10.47 14.72 -0.33
N TRP A 61 11.29 15.45 -1.09
CA TRP A 61 11.38 15.31 -2.54
C TRP A 61 11.84 13.92 -2.95
N ALA A 62 12.91 13.39 -2.34
CA ALA A 62 13.42 12.06 -2.64
C ALA A 62 12.36 10.97 -2.37
N ASN A 63 11.57 11.13 -1.30
CA ASN A 63 10.49 10.21 -0.97
C ASN A 63 9.36 10.23 -2.02
N GLU A 64 8.93 11.42 -2.46
CA GLU A 64 7.92 11.56 -3.54
C GLU A 64 8.42 10.95 -4.87
N GLN A 65 9.69 11.18 -5.21
CA GLN A 65 10.32 10.60 -6.40
C GLN A 65 10.39 9.08 -6.33
N LEU A 66 10.77 8.53 -5.17
CA LEU A 66 10.83 7.08 -4.94
C LEU A 66 9.43 6.46 -5.05
N ALA A 67 8.43 7.03 -4.38
CA ALA A 67 7.05 6.55 -4.44
C ALA A 67 6.50 6.58 -5.87
N SER A 68 6.76 7.66 -6.62
CA SER A 68 6.37 7.78 -8.04
C SER A 68 7.06 6.74 -8.93
N ALA A 69 8.35 6.49 -8.71
CA ALA A 69 9.09 5.47 -9.45
C ALA A 69 8.58 4.06 -9.15
N LEU A 70 8.36 3.72 -7.87
CA LEU A 70 7.82 2.42 -7.47
C LEU A 70 6.42 2.19 -8.04
N HIS A 71 5.56 3.20 -8.00
CA HIS A 71 4.24 3.14 -8.62
C HIS A 71 4.34 2.81 -10.12
N GLY A 72 5.16 3.57 -10.86
CA GLY A 72 5.37 3.35 -12.29
C GLY A 72 5.96 1.98 -12.63
N LEU A 73 6.85 1.45 -11.79
CA LEU A 73 7.54 0.17 -12.04
C LEU A 73 6.75 -1.06 -11.60
N LEU A 74 5.92 -0.97 -10.56
CA LEU A 74 5.25 -2.14 -9.97
C LEU A 74 3.80 -2.28 -10.40
N THR A 75 3.05 -1.18 -10.53
CA THR A 75 1.59 -1.21 -10.70
C THR A 75 1.05 -0.18 -11.69
N GLY A 76 1.95 0.51 -12.39
CA GLY A 76 1.62 1.61 -13.27
C GLY A 76 0.63 1.19 -14.36
N PRO A 77 -0.29 2.09 -14.76
CA PRO A 77 -1.33 1.76 -15.73
C PRO A 77 -0.80 1.63 -17.18
N ALA A 78 0.46 2.01 -17.42
CA ALA A 78 1.08 2.04 -18.75
C ALA A 78 1.26 0.65 -19.36
N ALA A 79 1.44 -0.39 -18.54
CA ALA A 79 1.59 -1.77 -19.00
C ALA A 79 0.97 -2.75 -17.99
N PRO A 80 0.47 -3.92 -18.46
CA PRO A 80 0.08 -5.00 -17.55
C PRO A 80 1.26 -5.44 -16.68
N TRP A 81 1.06 -5.43 -15.36
CA TRP A 81 2.09 -5.78 -14.37
C TRP A 81 1.89 -7.17 -13.74
N PHE A 82 0.89 -7.93 -14.22
CA PHE A 82 0.69 -9.32 -13.83
C PHE A 82 0.08 -10.14 -14.98
N GLN A 83 0.20 -11.46 -14.87
CA GLN A 83 -0.44 -12.43 -15.74
C GLN A 83 -0.99 -13.58 -14.90
N LEU A 84 -2.13 -14.14 -15.32
CA LEU A 84 -2.72 -15.32 -14.70
C LEU A 84 -2.22 -16.58 -15.42
N ARG A 85 -1.90 -17.61 -14.64
CA ARG A 85 -1.49 -18.94 -15.13
C ARG A 85 -2.13 -20.01 -14.28
N ALA A 86 -2.38 -21.18 -14.84
CA ALA A 86 -2.82 -22.31 -14.04
C ALA A 86 -1.62 -22.87 -13.25
N GLN A 87 -1.87 -23.34 -12.03
CA GLN A 87 -0.84 -24.03 -11.24
C GLN A 87 -0.65 -25.47 -11.73
N ASP A 88 -1.73 -26.11 -12.16
CA ASP A 88 -1.70 -27.44 -12.76
C ASP A 88 -1.13 -27.37 -14.18
N ALA A 89 -0.19 -28.27 -14.51
CA ALA A 89 0.55 -28.22 -15.77
C ALA A 89 -0.29 -28.64 -16.98
N GLU A 90 -1.26 -29.55 -16.79
CA GLU A 90 -2.15 -29.97 -17.88
C GLU A 90 -3.13 -28.84 -18.22
N ALA A 91 -3.72 -28.22 -17.20
CA ALA A 91 -4.56 -27.04 -17.37
C ALA A 91 -3.79 -25.85 -17.96
N ASP A 92 -2.54 -25.63 -17.56
CA ASP A 92 -1.71 -24.56 -18.12
C ASP A 92 -1.30 -24.83 -19.57
N ALA A 93 -1.30 -26.08 -20.03
CA ALA A 93 -1.02 -26.44 -21.41
C ALA A 93 -2.24 -26.30 -22.35
N ASP A 94 -3.45 -26.29 -21.80
CA ASP A 94 -4.70 -26.13 -22.57
C ASP A 94 -4.83 -24.71 -23.14
N PRO A 95 -4.89 -24.56 -24.49
CA PRO A 95 -5.08 -23.25 -25.13
C PRO A 95 -6.35 -22.51 -24.68
N LEU A 96 -7.46 -23.22 -24.43
CA LEU A 96 -8.71 -22.60 -24.01
C LEU A 96 -8.60 -22.04 -22.59
N MET A 97 -7.93 -22.75 -21.69
CA MET A 97 -7.64 -22.26 -20.34
C MET A 97 -6.78 -20.99 -20.39
N ARG A 98 -5.70 -20.99 -21.20
CA ARG A 98 -4.84 -19.82 -21.37
C ARG A 98 -5.60 -18.60 -21.90
N GLU A 99 -6.43 -18.79 -22.92
CA GLU A 99 -7.25 -17.72 -23.49
C GLU A 99 -8.21 -17.14 -22.44
N TRP A 100 -8.86 -18.02 -21.67
CA TRP A 100 -9.76 -17.59 -20.60
C TRP A 100 -9.02 -16.80 -19.51
N LEU A 101 -7.84 -17.26 -19.07
CA LEU A 101 -7.02 -16.58 -18.08
C LEU A 101 -6.48 -15.23 -18.56
N ASP A 102 -6.11 -15.12 -19.83
CA ASP A 102 -5.72 -13.85 -20.46
C ASP A 102 -6.90 -12.86 -20.49
N ALA A 103 -8.09 -13.34 -20.89
CA ALA A 103 -9.30 -12.52 -20.87
C ALA A 103 -9.67 -12.06 -19.46
N ALA A 104 -9.56 -12.94 -18.46
CA ALA A 104 -9.78 -12.60 -17.05
C ALA A 104 -8.75 -11.57 -16.55
N GLY A 105 -7.47 -11.75 -16.87
CA GLY A 105 -6.40 -10.82 -16.52
C GLY A 105 -6.64 -9.41 -17.09
N LYS A 106 -7.01 -9.32 -18.37
CA LYS A 106 -7.37 -8.03 -19.01
C LYS A 106 -8.53 -7.33 -18.31
N ARG A 107 -9.56 -8.08 -17.89
CA ARG A 107 -10.70 -7.52 -17.13
C ARG A 107 -10.27 -7.00 -15.76
N MET A 108 -9.40 -7.74 -15.05
CA MET A 108 -8.85 -7.29 -13.77
C MET A 108 -8.02 -6.01 -13.92
N VAL A 109 -7.13 -5.94 -14.92
CA VAL A 109 -6.36 -4.71 -15.23
C VAL A 109 -7.30 -3.54 -15.54
N ALA A 110 -8.35 -3.76 -16.31
CA ALA A 110 -9.35 -2.73 -16.60
C ALA A 110 -10.04 -2.20 -15.32
N VAL A 111 -10.34 -3.08 -14.35
CA VAL A 111 -10.90 -2.67 -13.05
C VAL A 111 -9.89 -1.84 -12.26
N PHE A 112 -8.63 -2.28 -12.13
CA PHE A 112 -7.59 -1.54 -11.42
C PHE A 112 -7.32 -0.16 -12.02
N ASN A 113 -7.42 -0.03 -13.35
CA ASN A 113 -7.24 1.25 -14.03
C ASN A 113 -8.54 2.07 -14.11
N SER A 114 -9.68 1.51 -13.69
CA SER A 114 -10.95 2.24 -13.70
C SER A 114 -10.99 3.28 -12.57
N PRO A 115 -11.54 4.48 -12.83
CA PRO A 115 -11.72 5.50 -11.79
C PRO A 115 -12.56 5.01 -10.59
N ALA A 116 -13.51 4.09 -10.84
CA ALA A 116 -14.40 3.55 -9.82
C ALA A 116 -13.66 2.73 -8.73
N SER A 117 -12.51 2.12 -9.07
CA SER A 117 -11.72 1.35 -8.10
C SER A 117 -10.85 2.23 -7.21
N ASN A 118 -10.53 3.46 -7.67
CA ASN A 118 -9.56 4.36 -7.06
C ASN A 118 -8.17 3.74 -6.81
N PHE A 119 -7.84 2.58 -7.40
CA PHE A 119 -6.66 1.81 -7.05
C PHE A 119 -5.35 2.57 -7.32
N GLN A 120 -5.23 3.19 -8.50
CA GLN A 120 -4.01 3.89 -8.91
C GLN A 120 -3.64 5.08 -8.00
N SER A 121 -4.64 5.80 -7.46
CA SER A 121 -4.37 6.89 -6.51
C SER A 121 -3.99 6.34 -5.13
N GLN A 122 -4.64 5.26 -4.68
CA GLN A 122 -4.41 4.71 -3.35
C GLN A 122 -3.06 3.99 -3.28
N ILE A 123 -2.67 3.24 -4.31
CA ILE A 123 -1.41 2.49 -4.28
C ILE A 123 -0.17 3.40 -4.28
N HIS A 124 -0.30 4.64 -4.76
CA HIS A 124 0.75 5.67 -4.62
C HIS A 124 0.87 6.21 -3.19
N GLU A 125 -0.19 6.11 -2.39
CA GLU A 125 -0.28 6.67 -1.04
C GLU A 125 0.01 5.65 0.08
N VAL A 126 0.21 4.37 -0.29
CA VAL A 126 0.57 3.23 0.60
C VAL A 126 2.07 3.18 0.80
#